data_AF-A0A1M7BU94-F1
#
_entry.id   AF-A0A1M7BU94-F1
#
_cell.length_a   1.000
_cell.length_b   1.000
_cell.length_c   1.000
_cell.angle_alpha   90.00
_cell.angle_beta   90.00
_cell.angle_gamma   90.00
#
_symmetry.space_group_name_H-M   'P 1'
#
loop_
_entity.id
_entity.type
_entity.pdbx_description
1 polymer ?
#
loop_
_entity_poly.entity_id
_entity_poly.type
_entity_poly.pdbx_seq_one_letter_code
_entity_poly.pdbx_strand_id
1 'polypeptide(L)'
;MDRLRLTALDAEDLQVVSAHVQDAVMIVGDIRYMPREQKAVFVMNRFVWDKAADKRSRQHERRRSALSVSRVLDMKVSGIRQDARENVLELLAVTFEEQDAPAGRIRLDFAGGAALALTVECIEVQMSDLGAAWSTPNLPSHDLD
;
A
#
# COMPACT_ATOMS: atom_id res chain seq x y z
N MET A 1 -7.28 10.04 -17.76
CA MET A 1 -7.99 8.80 -18.13
C MET A 1 -6.93 7.71 -18.15
N ASP A 2 -6.88 6.75 -17.25
CA ASP A 2 -7.84 6.33 -16.22
C ASP A 2 -7.23 6.39 -14.83
N ARG A 3 -8.08 6.63 -13.81
CA ARG A 3 -7.70 6.47 -12.39
C ARG A 3 -8.05 5.05 -12.01
N LEU A 4 -7.07 4.26 -11.59
CA LEU A 4 -7.32 2.90 -11.15
C LEU A 4 -8.06 2.93 -9.81
N ARG A 5 -9.10 2.11 -9.69
CA ARG A 5 -9.78 1.84 -8.43
C ARG A 5 -9.97 0.34 -8.28
N LEU A 6 -9.45 -0.21 -7.20
CA LEU A 6 -9.57 -1.63 -6.86
C LEU A 6 -10.26 -1.78 -5.52
N THR A 7 -10.97 -2.88 -5.35
CA THR A 7 -11.52 -3.33 -4.07
C THR A 7 -11.13 -4.79 -3.90
N ALA A 8 -10.72 -5.16 -2.70
CA ALA A 8 -10.49 -6.53 -2.31
C ALA A 8 -11.41 -6.92 -1.16
N LEU A 9 -12.14 -8.02 -1.37
CA LEU A 9 -13.04 -8.62 -0.38
C LEU A 9 -12.61 -10.03 0.04
N ASP A 10 -11.61 -10.59 -0.63
CA ASP A 10 -10.97 -11.85 -0.30
C ASP A 10 -9.44 -11.80 -0.51
N ALA A 11 -8.78 -12.91 -0.24
CA ALA A 11 -7.33 -13.02 -0.32
C ALA A 11 -6.78 -12.99 -1.76
N GLU A 12 -7.57 -13.41 -2.76
CA GLU A 12 -7.15 -13.38 -4.17
C GLU A 12 -7.19 -11.94 -4.69
N ASP A 13 -8.26 -11.20 -4.42
CA ASP A 13 -8.33 -9.78 -4.74
C ASP A 13 -7.21 -8.98 -4.03
N LEU A 14 -6.88 -9.34 -2.79
CA LEU A 14 -5.83 -8.66 -2.03
C LEU A 14 -4.46 -8.83 -2.70
N GLN A 15 -4.19 -9.97 -3.34
CA GLN A 15 -2.96 -10.17 -4.12
C GLN A 15 -2.89 -9.21 -5.31
N VAL A 16 -4.01 -8.95 -5.99
CA VAL A 16 -4.08 -7.97 -7.09
C VAL A 16 -3.81 -6.56 -6.55
N VAL A 17 -4.42 -6.18 -5.44
CA VAL A 17 -4.16 -4.89 -4.79
C VAL A 17 -2.68 -4.77 -4.41
N SER A 18 -2.11 -5.80 -3.77
CA SER A 18 -0.70 -5.87 -3.36
C SER A 18 0.24 -5.61 -4.52
N ALA A 19 0.05 -6.30 -5.65
CA ALA A 19 0.86 -6.11 -6.86
C ALA A 19 0.81 -4.67 -7.39
N HIS A 20 -0.35 -4.01 -7.31
CA HIS A 20 -0.49 -2.62 -7.77
C HIS A 20 0.09 -1.57 -6.82
N VAL A 21 0.25 -1.90 -5.54
CA VAL A 21 0.82 -0.99 -4.53
C VAL A 21 2.27 -1.33 -4.16
N GLN A 22 2.83 -2.39 -4.73
CA GLN A 22 4.24 -2.71 -4.61
C GLN A 22 5.11 -1.54 -5.08
N ASP A 23 6.19 -1.26 -4.33
CA ASP A 23 7.13 -0.15 -4.51
C ASP A 23 6.48 1.24 -4.40
N ALA A 24 5.31 1.29 -3.77
CA ALA A 24 4.71 2.55 -3.38
C ALA A 24 5.52 3.18 -2.26
N VAL A 25 5.87 4.44 -2.45
CA VAL A 25 6.57 5.24 -1.44
C VAL A 25 5.60 6.16 -0.73
N MET A 26 5.70 6.24 0.59
CA MET A 26 4.92 7.12 1.43
C MET A 26 5.77 7.65 2.58
N ILE A 27 5.40 8.76 3.18
CA ILE A 27 6.01 9.19 4.45
C ILE A 27 5.20 8.66 5.63
N VAL A 28 5.83 8.51 6.81
CA VAL A 28 5.10 8.17 8.06
C VAL A 28 3.93 9.13 8.31
N GLY A 29 4.08 10.40 7.89
CA GLY A 29 3.07 11.43 7.87
C GLY A 29 1.75 11.07 7.18
N ASP A 30 1.82 10.24 6.15
CA ASP A 30 0.72 9.84 5.26
C ASP A 30 -0.10 8.65 5.80
N ILE A 31 0.26 8.12 6.97
CA ILE A 31 -0.42 6.99 7.62
C ILE A 31 -1.41 7.52 8.65
N ARG A 32 -2.67 7.10 8.52
CA ARG A 32 -3.75 7.49 9.43
C ARG A 32 -4.51 6.26 9.89
N TYR A 33 -4.48 6.02 11.20
CA TYR A 33 -5.32 5.02 11.85
C TYR A 33 -6.40 5.72 12.67
N MET A 34 -7.64 5.28 12.44
CA MET A 34 -8.87 5.85 12.97
C MET A 34 -9.65 4.74 13.68
N PRO A 35 -9.30 4.41 14.93
CA PRO A 35 -9.88 3.25 15.64
C PRO A 35 -11.39 3.37 15.85
N ARG A 36 -11.91 4.58 16.06
CA ARG A 36 -13.36 4.83 16.22
C ARG A 36 -14.14 4.56 14.93
N GLU A 37 -13.51 4.79 13.78
CA GLU A 37 -14.08 4.47 12.47
C GLU A 37 -13.67 3.08 11.96
N GLN A 38 -12.93 2.31 12.77
CA GLN A 38 -12.35 1.01 12.41
C GLN A 38 -11.64 1.04 11.05
N LYS A 39 -10.84 2.07 10.81
CA LYS A 39 -10.25 2.34 9.48
C LYS A 39 -8.78 2.71 9.56
N ALA A 40 -8.00 2.20 8.62
CA ALA A 40 -6.65 2.66 8.34
C ALA A 40 -6.55 3.17 6.91
N VAL A 41 -5.81 4.26 6.71
CA VAL A 41 -5.61 4.90 5.40
C VAL A 41 -4.12 5.21 5.22
N PHE A 42 -3.63 4.89 4.03
CA PHE A 42 -2.26 5.09 3.58
C PHE A 42 -2.29 5.89 2.29
N VAL A 43 -1.77 7.12 2.32
CA VAL A 43 -1.59 7.90 1.09
C VAL A 43 -0.18 7.66 0.57
N MET A 44 -0.06 7.31 -0.71
CA MET A 44 1.19 6.83 -1.26
C MET A 44 1.38 7.24 -2.71
N ASN A 45 2.61 7.07 -3.18
CA ASN A 45 2.99 7.27 -4.57
C ASN A 45 3.33 5.90 -5.18
N ARG A 46 2.32 5.20 -5.70
CA ARG A 46 2.53 3.86 -6.29
C ARG A 46 3.29 3.95 -7.60
N PHE A 47 4.11 2.94 -7.87
CA PHE A 47 4.68 2.73 -9.20
C PHE A 47 3.65 2.05 -10.11
N VAL A 48 3.61 2.45 -11.39
CA VAL A 48 2.63 1.92 -12.36
C VAL A 48 3.29 0.78 -13.14
N TRP A 49 3.24 -0.42 -12.58
CA TRP A 49 3.81 -1.64 -13.17
C TRP A 49 3.09 -2.12 -14.44
N ASP A 50 1.79 -1.84 -14.55
CA ASP A 50 0.91 -2.24 -15.65
C ASP A 50 1.12 -1.45 -16.96
N LYS A 51 2.07 -0.51 -16.96
CA LYS A 51 2.46 0.26 -18.15
C LYS A 51 3.94 0.09 -18.46
N ALA A 52 4.22 -0.21 -19.72
CA ALA A 52 5.57 -0.09 -20.25
C ALA A 52 6.06 1.37 -20.16
N ALA A 53 7.38 1.54 -20.00
CA ALA A 53 8.00 2.85 -20.07
C ALA A 53 7.62 3.58 -21.36
N ASP A 54 7.42 4.90 -21.27
CA ASP A 54 7.09 5.72 -22.42
C ASP A 54 8.17 5.59 -23.50
N LYS A 55 7.77 5.29 -24.74
CA LYS A 55 8.73 4.93 -25.80
C LYS A 55 9.67 6.07 -26.17
N ARG A 56 9.25 7.32 -25.98
CA ARG A 56 10.00 8.51 -26.37
C ARG A 56 10.92 8.99 -25.24
N SER A 57 10.35 9.20 -24.06
CA SER A 57 11.06 9.71 -22.89
C SER A 57 11.80 8.62 -22.11
N ARG A 58 11.47 7.34 -22.34
CA ARG A 58 11.95 6.17 -21.57
C ARG A 58 11.62 6.26 -20.08
N GLN A 59 10.65 7.09 -19.70
CA GLN A 59 10.26 7.27 -18.30
C GLN A 59 9.12 6.33 -17.92
N HIS A 60 9.11 5.96 -16.64
CA HIS A 60 8.03 5.24 -15.99
C HIS A 60 7.02 6.21 -15.39
N GLU A 61 5.93 5.69 -14.83
CA GLU A 61 4.84 6.48 -14.28
C GLU A 61 4.66 6.18 -12.79
N ARG A 62 4.43 7.22 -11.99
CA ARG A 62 3.94 7.11 -10.62
C ARG A 62 2.60 7.82 -10.47
N ARG A 63 1.78 7.34 -9.55
CA ARG A 63 0.44 7.86 -9.24
C ARG A 63 0.32 8.11 -7.76
N ARG A 64 -0.26 9.26 -7.39
CA ARG A 64 -0.70 9.51 -6.01
C ARG A 64 -1.97 8.72 -5.81
N SER A 65 -1.97 7.83 -4.83
CA SER A 65 -3.04 6.87 -4.57
C SER A 65 -3.32 6.79 -3.07
N ALA A 66 -4.50 6.33 -2.71
CA ALA A 66 -4.84 5.96 -1.34
C ALA A 66 -5.17 4.47 -1.27
N LEU A 67 -4.63 3.79 -0.27
CA LEU A 67 -5.06 2.46 0.16
C LEU A 67 -5.81 2.65 1.49
N SER A 68 -7.01 2.09 1.60
CA SER A 68 -7.76 2.08 2.84
C SER A 68 -8.19 0.67 3.21
N VAL A 69 -8.09 0.36 4.50
CA VAL A 69 -8.54 -0.90 5.09
C VAL A 69 -9.68 -0.55 6.06
N SER A 70 -10.85 -1.14 5.86
CA SER A 70 -12.00 -1.06 6.77
C SER A 70 -11.98 -2.20 7.78
N ARG A 71 -12.87 -2.17 8.77
CA ARG A 71 -13.04 -3.24 9.78
C ARG A 71 -11.78 -3.53 10.60
N VAL A 72 -10.94 -2.51 10.79
CA VAL A 72 -9.68 -2.60 11.55
C VAL A 72 -9.97 -2.50 13.04
N LEU A 73 -9.71 -3.58 13.75
CA LEU A 73 -9.87 -3.68 15.21
C LEU A 73 -8.65 -3.12 15.96
N ASP A 74 -7.44 -3.36 15.44
CA ASP A 74 -6.17 -2.92 16.04
C ASP A 74 -5.12 -2.71 14.94
N MET A 75 -4.13 -1.85 15.21
CA MET A 75 -2.97 -1.68 14.33
C MET A 75 -1.68 -1.68 15.16
N LYS A 76 -0.81 -2.64 14.85
CA LYS A 76 0.54 -2.72 15.45
C LYS A 76 1.60 -2.26 14.46
N VAL A 77 2.64 -1.64 15.01
CA VAL A 77 3.73 -1.04 14.26
C VAL A 77 5.05 -1.66 14.72
N SER A 78 5.91 -2.01 13.77
CA SER A 78 7.26 -2.52 14.03
C SER A 78 8.26 -1.82 13.11
N GLY A 79 9.42 -1.43 13.64
CA GLY A 79 10.50 -0.84 12.85
C GLY A 79 10.22 0.57 12.27
N ILE A 80 9.13 1.23 12.66
CA ILE A 80 8.79 2.59 12.21
C ILE A 80 8.89 3.57 13.39
N ARG A 81 9.75 4.59 13.24
CA ARG A 81 9.80 5.75 14.15
C ARG A 81 8.62 6.68 13.86
N GLN A 82 7.60 6.64 14.71
CA GLN A 82 6.32 7.33 14.48
C GLN A 82 6.39 8.86 14.63
N ASP A 83 7.37 9.34 15.40
CA ASP A 83 7.68 10.76 15.62
C ASP A 83 8.38 11.41 14.41
N ALA A 84 9.14 10.62 13.64
CA ALA A 84 9.82 11.05 12.43
C ALA A 84 8.87 11.06 11.22
N ARG A 85 7.92 12.00 11.23
CA ARG A 85 6.81 12.12 10.25
C ARG A 85 7.25 12.20 8.79
N GLU A 86 8.46 12.68 8.52
CA GLU A 86 9.00 12.85 7.16
C GLU A 86 9.78 11.62 6.65
N ASN A 87 10.01 10.61 7.50
CA ASN A 87 10.70 9.40 7.05
C ASN A 87 9.89 8.71 5.95
N VAL A 88 10.58 8.37 4.86
CA VAL A 88 10.00 7.64 3.73
C VAL A 88 10.02 6.14 4.04
N LEU A 89 8.93 5.48 3.68
CA LEU A 89 8.73 4.04 3.70
C LEU A 89 8.46 3.59 2.26
N GLU A 90 9.00 2.44 1.89
CA GLU A 90 8.76 1.78 0.62
C GLU A 90 8.01 0.47 0.87
N LEU A 91 6.80 0.37 0.34
CA LEU A 91 5.91 -0.78 0.54
C LEU A 91 6.34 -1.94 -0.38
N LEU A 92 6.64 -3.10 0.20
CA LEU A 92 7.03 -4.30 -0.54
C LEU A 92 5.82 -5.20 -0.82
N ALA A 93 4.94 -5.37 0.16
CA ALA A 93 3.80 -6.26 0.00
C ALA A 93 2.65 -5.89 0.96
N VAL A 94 1.43 -6.20 0.52
CA VAL A 94 0.25 -6.32 1.37
C VAL A 94 -0.18 -7.78 1.39
N THR A 95 -0.20 -8.40 2.57
CA THR A 95 -0.52 -9.82 2.73
C THR A 95 -1.63 -10.03 3.76
N PHE A 96 -2.34 -11.15 3.68
CA PHE A 96 -3.34 -11.55 4.67
C PHE A 96 -2.96 -12.89 5.28
N GLU A 97 -3.01 -12.94 6.60
CA GLU A 97 -2.85 -14.14 7.40
C GLU A 97 -4.20 -14.44 8.07
N GLU A 98 -4.88 -15.50 7.61
CA GLU A 98 -6.17 -15.92 8.17
C GLU A 98 -5.99 -16.36 9.63
N GLN A 99 -6.97 -16.04 10.47
CA GLN A 99 -7.02 -16.49 11.85
C GLN A 99 -8.33 -17.25 12.11
N ASP A 100 -9.37 -16.56 12.59
CA ASP A 100 -10.71 -17.14 12.79
C ASP A 100 -11.62 -16.65 11.67
N ALA A 101 -11.67 -17.40 10.56
CA ALA A 101 -12.30 -16.96 9.32
C ALA A 101 -13.72 -16.39 9.55
N PRO A 102 -14.05 -15.20 8.98
CA PRO A 102 -13.28 -14.46 7.97
C PRO A 102 -12.23 -13.49 8.54
N ALA A 103 -12.03 -13.47 9.86
CA ALA A 103 -11.09 -12.57 10.51
C ALA A 103 -9.64 -13.00 10.27
N GLY A 104 -8.75 -12.02 10.37
CA GLY A 104 -7.32 -12.27 10.23
C GLY A 104 -6.50 -11.01 10.37
N ARG A 105 -5.31 -11.05 9.80
CA ARG A 105 -4.34 -9.97 9.90
C ARG A 105 -3.85 -9.54 8.53
N ILE A 106 -4.10 -8.27 8.18
CA ILE A 106 -3.49 -7.65 7.01
C ILE A 106 -2.14 -7.08 7.43
N ARG A 107 -1.07 -7.49 6.75
CA ARG A 107 0.28 -6.94 6.95
C ARG A 107 0.67 -6.05 5.78
N LEU A 108 1.33 -4.93 6.10
CA LEU A 108 2.06 -4.13 5.14
C LEU A 108 3.54 -4.22 5.53
N ASP A 109 4.33 -4.86 4.67
CA ASP A 109 5.76 -5.03 4.89
C ASP A 109 6.53 -4.00 4.05
N PHE A 110 7.52 -3.35 4.65
CA PHE A 110 8.28 -2.27 4.05
C PHE A 110 9.76 -2.63 3.92
N ALA A 111 10.43 -2.02 2.94
CA ALA A 111 11.88 -2.12 2.79
C ALA A 111 12.58 -1.68 4.08
N GLY A 112 13.70 -2.33 4.40
CA GLY A 112 14.42 -2.12 5.66
C GLY A 112 13.79 -2.80 6.88
N GLY A 113 12.85 -3.75 6.68
CA GLY A 113 12.32 -4.62 7.74
C GLY A 113 11.25 -3.99 8.63
N ALA A 114 10.76 -2.80 8.27
CA ALA A 114 9.63 -2.18 8.96
C ALA A 114 8.31 -2.84 8.54
N ALA A 115 7.32 -2.85 9.43
CA ALA A 115 6.03 -3.47 9.15
C ALA A 115 4.88 -2.81 9.92
N LEU A 116 3.70 -2.86 9.31
CA LEU A 116 2.42 -2.61 9.96
C LEU A 116 1.57 -3.87 9.90
N ALA A 117 0.81 -4.12 10.95
CA ALA A 117 -0.06 -5.29 10.99
C ALA A 117 -1.39 -4.94 11.62
N LEU A 118 -2.45 -5.02 10.81
CA LEU A 118 -3.82 -4.64 11.10
C LEU A 118 -4.62 -5.90 11.41
N THR A 119 -5.18 -5.98 12.61
CA THR A 119 -6.17 -7.01 12.92
C THR A 119 -7.51 -6.56 12.36
N VAL A 120 -8.16 -7.40 11.56
CA VAL A 120 -9.40 -7.07 10.84
C VAL A 120 -10.48 -8.12 11.04
N GLU A 121 -11.74 -7.71 11.04
CA GLU A 121 -12.89 -8.64 11.08
C GLU A 121 -13.04 -9.43 9.78
N CYS A 122 -12.61 -8.83 8.65
CA CYS A 122 -12.55 -9.45 7.33
C CYS A 122 -11.65 -8.62 6.40
N ILE A 123 -11.34 -9.15 5.21
CA ILE A 123 -10.71 -8.35 4.15
C ILE A 123 -11.74 -7.38 3.59
N GLU A 124 -11.51 -6.09 3.79
CA GLU A 124 -12.22 -5.02 3.09
C GLU A 124 -11.22 -3.90 2.79
N VAL A 125 -10.55 -4.02 1.64
CA VAL A 125 -9.48 -3.11 1.22
C VAL A 125 -9.88 -2.38 -0.06
N GLN A 126 -9.59 -1.10 -0.14
CA GLN A 126 -9.82 -0.29 -1.33
C GLN A 126 -8.56 0.47 -1.71
N MET A 127 -8.24 0.49 -3.00
CA MET A 127 -7.17 1.32 -3.56
C MET A 127 -7.74 2.26 -4.62
N SER A 128 -7.33 3.52 -4.63
CA SER A 128 -7.78 4.50 -5.63
C SER A 128 -6.70 5.52 -5.97
N ASP A 129 -6.51 5.79 -7.27
CA ASP A 129 -5.68 6.89 -7.75
C ASP A 129 -6.38 8.25 -7.51
N LEU A 130 -5.69 9.18 -6.84
CA LEU A 130 -6.25 10.46 -6.40
C LEU A 130 -6.08 11.60 -7.43
N GLY A 131 -5.18 11.44 -8.40
CA GLY A 131 -4.73 12.57 -9.22
C GLY A 131 -4.14 12.20 -10.58
N ALA A 132 -3.43 13.17 -11.15
CA ALA A 132 -2.68 12.99 -12.38
C ALA A 132 -1.45 12.11 -12.15
N ALA A 133 -1.00 11.45 -13.22
CA ALA A 133 0.30 10.80 -13.25
C ALA A 133 1.43 11.83 -13.27
N TRP A 134 2.58 11.45 -12.74
CA TRP A 134 3.84 12.07 -13.09
C TRP A 134 4.84 11.02 -13.53
N SER A 135 5.79 11.46 -14.35
CA SER A 135 6.83 10.60 -14.89
C SER A 135 8.00 10.47 -13.92
N THR A 136 8.69 9.33 -13.96
CA THR A 136 9.90 9.08 -13.18
C THR A 136 10.92 8.31 -14.01
N PRO A 137 12.22 8.66 -13.95
CA PRO A 137 13.26 7.85 -14.57
C PRO A 137 13.61 6.60 -13.75
N ASN A 138 13.16 6.53 -12.49
CA ASN A 138 13.58 5.49 -11.55
C ASN A 138 12.63 4.29 -11.60
N LEU A 139 13.13 3.17 -12.12
CA LEU A 139 12.51 1.85 -11.99
C LEU A 139 12.90 1.26 -10.63
N PRO A 140 11.95 0.80 -9.79
CA PRO A 140 12.27 0.07 -8.58
C PRO A 140 13.12 -1.18 -8.89
N SER A 141 14.09 -1.46 -8.03
CA SER A 141 14.96 -2.63 -8.12
C SER A 141 15.24 -3.11 -6.70
N HIS A 142 14.96 -4.39 -6.45
CA HIS A 142 15.23 -5.04 -5.17
C HIS A 142 16.06 -6.28 -5.43
N ASP A 143 17.12 -6.46 -4.64
CA ASP A 143 17.90 -7.69 -4.66
C ASP A 143 17.05 -8.80 -4.02
N LEU A 144 16.90 -9.91 -4.75
CA LEU A 144 16.25 -11.13 -4.25
C LEU A 144 17.28 -11.95 -3.48
N ASP A 145 17.67 -11.49 -2.30
CA ASP A 145 18.52 -12.26 -1.39
C ASP A 145 17.73 -13.38 -0.68
#